data_AF-A0A7G2TAK0-F1
#
_entry.id   AF-A0A7G2TAK0-F1
#
_cell.length_a   1.000
_cell.length_b   1.000
_cell.length_c   1.000
_cell.angle_alpha   90.00
_cell.angle_beta   90.00
_cell.angle_gamma   90.00
#
_symmetry.space_group_name_H-M   'P 1'
#
loop_
_entity.id
_entity.type
_entity.pdbx_description
1 polymer ?
#
loop_
_entity_poly.entity_id
_entity_poly.type
_entity_poly.pdbx_seq_one_letter_code
_entity_poly.pdbx_strand_id
1 'polypeptide(L)'
;MQRRKFIQNTAMAGGLTMINPTGIFANTVCKKFPTVRVPEGARNFESKAIEKAIKKFSKNVNDEELTWLFNNCFPNTLDTTVTYSTYKGAPDTYVITGDIDAMWLRDSSAQVWPYMQFADEDKDLKNLIAGVINRQTRQILKDPYANAFYDDPEKKGEWTSDNTDMLPGVHERKYEIDSLCYPIRLAYNYWKTTGDTTPFDKQWLEAIKNILKTFKEQQEKDGTNPYSFSRNTSNGTDTRFLRGKGYPVKPVGLICSAFRPSDDSTVYSFLIPSNFFAVVSLNQAAEMVETLQDETKLAKELKALATEVKEAIAKYGVTEHEKYGKIYAFETDGFGNNLMMDDANVPSLLSLPYLDAVDANDPIYHNTRDFVWSLDNPFFFKGTAAEGIGGPHVGMNMIWPMAITMRGLTSTSDAEIKECIKMLKNTHGGTGFMHETFHKDDPTDFTRSWFAWANTLFGELLWKTYQEKPELLNSI
;
A
#
# COMPACT_ATOMS: atom_id res chain seq x y z
N MET A 1 -24.75 -17.01 -74.96
CA MET A 1 -24.71 -17.90 -73.77
C MET A 1 -23.26 -18.22 -73.44
N GLN A 2 -22.71 -17.62 -72.37
CA GLN A 2 -21.27 -17.65 -72.11
C GLN A 2 -20.87 -18.80 -71.15
N ARG A 3 -20.18 -19.81 -71.70
CA ARG A 3 -19.55 -20.95 -70.99
C ARG A 3 -18.64 -20.55 -69.81
N ARG A 4 -18.23 -19.28 -69.70
CA ARG A 4 -17.39 -18.76 -68.61
C ARG A 4 -18.11 -18.67 -67.25
N LYS A 5 -19.42 -18.43 -67.21
CA LYS A 5 -20.17 -18.33 -65.94
C LYS A 5 -20.45 -19.68 -65.28
N PHE A 6 -20.47 -20.78 -66.05
CA PHE A 6 -20.69 -22.12 -65.50
C PHE A 6 -19.42 -22.64 -64.80
N ILE A 7 -18.24 -22.47 -65.40
CA ILE A 7 -16.97 -22.93 -64.83
C ILE A 7 -16.59 -22.18 -63.54
N GLN A 8 -16.91 -20.89 -63.43
CA GLN A 8 -16.67 -20.12 -62.20
C GLN A 8 -17.56 -20.57 -61.02
N ASN A 9 -18.80 -20.98 -61.29
CA ASN A 9 -19.71 -21.43 -60.24
C ASN A 9 -19.45 -22.89 -59.80
N THR A 10 -18.92 -23.74 -60.68
CA THR A 10 -18.54 -25.12 -60.29
C THR A 10 -17.21 -25.16 -59.49
N ALA A 11 -16.29 -24.22 -59.71
CA ALA A 11 -15.04 -24.13 -58.96
C ALA A 11 -15.24 -23.69 -57.49
N MET A 12 -16.22 -22.83 -57.19
CA MET A 12 -16.53 -22.42 -55.81
C MET A 12 -17.27 -23.49 -55.00
N ALA A 13 -17.99 -24.43 -55.65
CA ALA A 13 -18.68 -25.50 -54.94
C ALA A 13 -17.76 -26.70 -54.61
N GLY A 14 -16.66 -26.89 -55.35
CA GLY A 14 -15.69 -27.98 -55.11
C GLY A 14 -14.58 -27.66 -54.10
N GLY A 15 -14.37 -26.38 -53.77
CA GLY A 15 -13.36 -25.95 -52.78
C GLY A 15 -13.83 -26.03 -51.33
N LEU A 16 -15.13 -26.15 -51.09
CA LEU A 16 -15.73 -26.22 -49.74
C LEU A 16 -15.82 -27.65 -49.18
N THR A 17 -15.42 -28.68 -49.93
CA THR A 17 -15.47 -30.09 -49.50
C THR A 17 -14.11 -30.68 -49.12
N MET A 18 -13.04 -29.87 -49.02
CA MET A 18 -11.72 -30.28 -48.50
C MET A 18 -11.24 -29.48 -47.30
N ILE A 19 -12.14 -28.88 -46.52
CA ILE A 19 -11.79 -28.44 -45.16
C ILE A 19 -12.19 -29.56 -44.23
N ASN A 20 -11.22 -30.37 -43.85
CA ASN A 20 -11.36 -31.34 -42.79
C ASN A 20 -11.72 -30.57 -41.49
N PRO A 21 -12.92 -30.73 -40.91
CA PRO A 21 -13.34 -29.98 -39.71
C PRO A 21 -12.43 -30.24 -38.49
N THR A 22 -11.63 -31.31 -38.57
CA THR A 22 -10.68 -31.70 -37.52
C THR A 22 -9.32 -30.97 -37.59
N GLY A 23 -9.05 -30.20 -38.64
CA GLY A 23 -7.78 -29.47 -38.82
C GLY A 23 -7.77 -28.01 -38.35
N ILE A 24 -8.92 -27.40 -38.09
CA ILE A 24 -9.03 -26.01 -37.63
C ILE A 24 -9.15 -25.90 -36.09
N PHE A 25 -9.40 -27.02 -35.40
CA PHE A 25 -9.46 -27.08 -33.95
C PHE A 25 -8.16 -27.57 -33.27
N ALA A 26 -7.08 -27.79 -34.02
CA ALA A 26 -5.86 -28.40 -33.50
C ALA A 26 -4.73 -27.41 -33.10
N ASN A 27 -5.00 -26.09 -33.12
CA ASN A 27 -3.97 -25.08 -32.78
C ASN A 27 -4.42 -24.03 -31.74
N THR A 28 -5.54 -24.24 -31.06
CA THR A 28 -5.76 -23.55 -29.79
C THR A 28 -4.98 -24.31 -28.73
N VAL A 29 -3.68 -24.06 -28.63
CA VAL A 29 -2.96 -24.34 -27.39
C VAL A 29 -3.70 -23.54 -26.34
N CYS A 30 -4.54 -24.18 -25.52
CA CYS A 30 -5.07 -23.55 -24.32
C CYS A 30 -3.85 -23.14 -23.50
N LYS A 31 -3.48 -21.85 -23.56
CA LYS A 31 -2.44 -21.33 -22.68
C LYS A 31 -2.87 -21.66 -21.26
N LYS A 32 -2.00 -22.34 -20.50
CA LYS A 32 -2.28 -22.74 -19.11
C LYS A 32 -2.69 -21.54 -18.25
N PHE A 33 -2.15 -20.36 -18.54
CA PHE A 33 -2.51 -19.09 -17.92
C PHE A 33 -2.99 -18.06 -18.95
N PRO A 34 -4.10 -17.35 -18.71
CA PRO A 34 -4.62 -16.33 -19.62
C PRO A 34 -3.77 -15.06 -19.61
N THR A 35 -3.77 -14.31 -20.71
CA THR A 35 -3.17 -12.96 -20.73
C THR A 35 -4.15 -11.97 -20.09
N VAL A 36 -3.81 -11.48 -18.89
CA VAL A 36 -4.66 -10.56 -18.10
C VAL A 36 -4.05 -9.18 -17.86
N ARG A 37 -2.73 -9.03 -18.06
CA ARG A 37 -2.06 -7.73 -18.08
C ARG A 37 -2.55 -6.88 -19.25
N VAL A 38 -2.64 -5.57 -19.06
CA VAL A 38 -2.99 -4.60 -20.11
C VAL A 38 -2.02 -4.73 -21.31
N PRO A 39 -2.53 -4.81 -22.56
CA PRO A 39 -1.70 -4.90 -23.76
C PRO A 39 -0.74 -3.71 -23.91
N GLU A 40 0.41 -3.96 -24.52
CA GLU A 40 1.36 -2.92 -24.93
C GLU A 40 0.64 -1.83 -25.75
N GLY A 41 0.93 -0.55 -25.46
CA GLY A 41 0.26 0.60 -26.08
C GLY A 41 -1.11 0.98 -25.50
N ALA A 42 -1.70 0.18 -24.61
CA ALA A 42 -2.90 0.54 -23.84
C ALA A 42 -2.62 0.81 -22.34
N ARG A 43 -1.35 0.68 -21.93
CA ARG A 43 -0.87 0.93 -20.56
C ARG A 43 -0.76 2.42 -20.32
N ASN A 44 -1.06 2.86 -19.10
CA ASN A 44 -0.97 4.28 -18.77
C ASN A 44 0.48 4.79 -18.74
N PHE A 45 1.43 3.94 -18.36
CA PHE A 45 2.85 4.26 -18.32
C PHE A 45 3.71 3.03 -18.64
N GLU A 46 4.76 3.21 -19.45
CA GLU A 46 5.69 2.14 -19.81
C GLU A 46 7.11 2.48 -19.33
N SER A 47 7.70 1.58 -18.53
CA SER A 47 9.11 1.68 -18.11
C SER A 47 9.94 0.56 -18.72
N LYS A 48 11.04 0.93 -19.38
CA LYS A 48 11.96 -0.03 -19.98
C LYS A 48 12.69 -0.86 -18.92
N ALA A 49 13.01 -0.26 -17.78
CA ALA A 49 13.64 -0.98 -16.68
C ALA A 49 12.70 -2.04 -16.08
N ILE A 50 11.41 -1.73 -15.92
CA ILE A 50 10.43 -2.68 -15.42
C ILE A 50 10.20 -3.83 -16.41
N GLU A 51 10.08 -3.55 -17.71
CA GLU A 51 9.98 -4.61 -18.72
C GLU A 51 11.23 -5.52 -18.76
N LYS A 52 12.42 -4.95 -18.54
CA LYS A 52 13.66 -5.71 -18.41
C LYS A 52 13.67 -6.55 -17.13
N ALA A 53 13.18 -6.04 -16.01
CA ALA A 53 13.05 -6.77 -14.75
C ALA A 53 12.09 -7.97 -14.90
N ILE A 54 10.93 -7.78 -15.54
CA ILE A 54 9.97 -8.84 -15.86
C ILE A 54 10.62 -9.92 -16.72
N LYS A 55 11.26 -9.55 -17.83
CA LYS A 55 11.98 -10.51 -18.70
C LYS A 55 13.09 -11.27 -17.94
N LYS A 56 13.81 -10.58 -17.05
CA LYS A 56 14.86 -11.18 -16.23
C LYS A 56 14.27 -12.18 -15.24
N PHE A 57 13.17 -11.84 -14.57
CA PHE A 57 12.46 -12.74 -13.66
C PHE A 57 11.95 -13.98 -14.41
N SER A 58 11.19 -13.79 -15.49
CA SER A 58 10.62 -14.88 -16.30
C SER A 58 11.66 -15.84 -16.89
N LYS A 59 12.89 -15.35 -17.14
CA LYS A 59 13.98 -16.19 -17.67
C LYS A 59 14.59 -17.11 -16.59
N ASN A 60 14.54 -16.71 -15.32
CA ASN A 60 15.31 -17.35 -14.24
C ASN A 60 14.42 -18.05 -13.18
N VAL A 61 13.10 -17.90 -13.27
CA VAL A 61 12.13 -18.56 -12.40
C VAL A 61 11.38 -19.61 -13.23
N ASN A 62 11.52 -20.88 -12.85
CA ASN A 62 10.97 -22.02 -13.59
C ASN A 62 9.47 -22.22 -13.35
N ASP A 63 8.93 -21.69 -12.25
CA ASP A 63 7.50 -21.74 -11.96
C ASP A 63 6.74 -20.78 -12.91
N GLU A 64 6.04 -21.37 -13.87
CA GLU A 64 5.27 -20.64 -14.89
C GLU A 64 4.15 -19.77 -14.28
N GLU A 65 3.56 -20.20 -13.17
CA GLU A 65 2.48 -19.47 -12.50
C GLU A 65 3.04 -18.27 -11.74
N LEU A 66 4.15 -18.42 -11.03
CA LEU A 66 4.84 -17.29 -10.40
C LEU A 66 5.33 -16.28 -11.44
N THR A 67 5.81 -16.75 -12.59
CA THR A 67 6.18 -15.88 -13.70
C THR A 67 4.98 -15.11 -14.25
N TRP A 68 3.84 -15.79 -14.39
CA TRP A 68 2.59 -15.16 -14.84
C TRP A 68 2.10 -14.12 -13.82
N LEU A 69 2.04 -14.46 -12.54
CA LEU A 69 1.63 -13.56 -11.47
C LEU A 69 2.57 -12.36 -11.35
N PHE A 70 3.90 -12.56 -11.40
CA PHE A 70 4.86 -11.46 -11.38
C PHE A 70 4.66 -10.50 -12.55
N ASN A 71 4.46 -11.04 -13.76
CA ASN A 71 4.19 -10.23 -14.94
C ASN A 71 2.90 -9.40 -14.83
N ASN A 72 1.89 -9.90 -14.12
CA ASN A 72 0.62 -9.19 -13.95
C ASN A 72 0.71 -8.16 -12.81
N CYS A 73 1.22 -8.56 -11.65
CA CYS A 73 1.17 -7.78 -10.42
C CYS A 73 2.25 -6.70 -10.36
N PHE A 74 3.51 -7.04 -10.68
CA PHE A 74 4.63 -6.12 -10.49
C PHE A 74 4.48 -4.80 -11.26
N PRO A 75 4.02 -4.77 -12.53
CA PRO A 75 3.82 -3.51 -13.26
C PRO A 75 2.40 -2.93 -13.13
N ASN A 76 1.50 -3.52 -12.33
CA ASN A 76 0.06 -3.17 -12.37
C ASN A 76 -0.20 -1.68 -12.12
N THR A 77 0.49 -1.05 -11.16
CA THR A 77 0.41 0.40 -10.92
C THR A 77 0.73 1.20 -12.18
N LEU A 78 1.85 0.92 -12.84
CA LEU A 78 2.25 1.64 -14.05
C LEU A 78 1.26 1.43 -15.19
N ASP A 79 0.76 0.20 -15.33
CA ASP A 79 -0.14 -0.15 -16.40
C ASP A 79 -1.51 0.50 -16.27
N THR A 80 -2.04 0.67 -15.04
CA THR A 80 -3.47 0.94 -14.84
C THR A 80 -3.81 2.14 -13.96
N THR A 81 -2.93 2.58 -13.05
CA THR A 81 -3.31 3.59 -12.04
C THR A 81 -2.65 4.95 -12.21
N VAL A 82 -1.56 5.01 -12.97
CA VAL A 82 -0.78 6.24 -13.12
C VAL A 82 -1.40 7.15 -14.18
N THR A 83 -1.46 8.44 -13.90
CA THR A 83 -1.61 9.51 -14.90
C THR A 83 -0.42 10.46 -14.76
N TYR A 84 0.57 10.30 -15.65
CA TYR A 84 1.76 11.13 -15.68
C TYR A 84 1.53 12.39 -16.53
N SER A 85 1.91 13.55 -16.01
CA SER A 85 1.80 14.84 -16.69
C SER A 85 2.91 15.80 -16.24
N THR A 86 2.77 17.08 -16.60
CA THR A 86 3.60 18.15 -16.08
C THR A 86 2.73 19.25 -15.51
N TYR A 87 3.06 19.74 -14.31
CA TYR A 87 2.38 20.86 -13.68
C TYR A 87 3.38 21.99 -13.45
N LYS A 88 3.12 23.16 -14.03
CA LYS A 88 4.01 24.34 -13.97
C LYS A 88 5.47 24.03 -14.33
N GLY A 89 5.67 23.13 -15.30
CA GLY A 89 7.00 22.73 -15.79
C GLY A 89 7.73 21.69 -14.93
N ALA A 90 7.14 21.23 -13.83
CA ALA A 90 7.66 20.12 -13.03
C ALA A 90 6.89 18.82 -13.34
N PRO A 91 7.50 17.63 -13.17
CA PRO A 91 6.80 16.37 -13.23
C PRO A 91 5.62 16.35 -12.25
N ASP A 92 4.53 15.75 -12.68
CA ASP A 92 3.34 15.58 -11.88
C ASP A 92 2.71 14.21 -12.16
N THR A 93 2.33 13.49 -11.12
CA THR A 93 1.81 12.13 -11.28
C THR A 93 0.66 11.91 -10.31
N TYR A 94 -0.52 11.70 -10.88
CA TYR A 94 -1.70 11.27 -10.15
C TYR A 94 -1.77 9.74 -10.16
N VAL A 95 -2.03 9.12 -9.01
CA VAL A 95 -2.03 7.64 -8.88
C VAL A 95 -3.28 7.20 -8.14
N ILE A 96 -4.21 6.57 -8.84
CA ILE A 96 -5.43 6.03 -8.20
C ILE A 96 -5.15 4.71 -7.46
N THR A 97 -6.03 4.27 -6.56
CA THR A 97 -5.82 3.02 -5.82
C THR A 97 -6.05 1.76 -6.67
N GLY A 98 -6.87 1.90 -7.71
CA GLY A 98 -7.33 0.84 -8.58
C GLY A 98 -8.80 1.07 -8.90
N ASP A 99 -9.67 0.20 -8.41
CA ASP A 99 -11.12 0.33 -8.56
C ASP A 99 -11.77 1.57 -7.91
N ILE A 100 -11.02 2.34 -7.10
CA ILE A 100 -11.45 3.63 -6.54
C ILE A 100 -10.70 4.77 -7.25
N ASP A 101 -11.44 5.65 -7.92
CA ASP A 101 -10.94 6.82 -8.67
C ASP A 101 -10.59 8.01 -7.74
N ALA A 102 -9.65 7.76 -6.83
CA ALA A 102 -9.01 8.77 -5.99
C ALA A 102 -7.60 8.33 -5.58
N MET A 103 -6.76 9.32 -5.22
CA MET A 103 -5.37 9.12 -4.82
C MET A 103 -5.24 9.24 -3.32
N TRP A 104 -4.92 8.13 -2.65
CA TRP A 104 -4.51 8.11 -1.25
C TRP A 104 -3.03 8.44 -1.13
N LEU A 105 -2.65 9.22 -0.12
CA LEU A 105 -1.23 9.51 0.16
C LEU A 105 -0.46 8.22 0.49
N ARG A 106 -1.09 7.31 1.23
CA ARG A 106 -0.59 5.95 1.51
C ARG A 106 -0.39 5.14 0.25
N ASP A 107 -1.48 4.82 -0.45
CA ASP A 107 -1.47 3.90 -1.60
C ASP A 107 -0.52 4.40 -2.68
N SER A 108 -0.58 5.68 -3.05
CA SER A 108 0.26 6.22 -4.12
C SER A 108 1.76 6.13 -3.79
N SER A 109 2.15 6.27 -2.53
CA SER A 109 3.54 6.08 -2.10
C SER A 109 3.95 4.63 -2.17
N ALA A 110 3.13 3.73 -1.63
CA ALA A 110 3.44 2.32 -1.58
C ALA A 110 3.41 1.66 -2.96
N GLN A 111 2.51 2.10 -3.85
CA GLN A 111 2.37 1.62 -5.22
C GLN A 111 3.60 1.85 -6.09
N VAL A 112 4.34 2.95 -5.87
CA VAL A 112 5.57 3.24 -6.65
C VAL A 112 6.86 2.87 -5.91
N TRP A 113 6.77 2.49 -4.64
CA TRP A 113 7.91 2.18 -3.78
C TRP A 113 8.93 1.20 -4.39
N PRO A 114 8.54 -0.01 -4.87
CA PRO A 114 9.53 -0.97 -5.36
C PRO A 114 10.17 -0.55 -6.68
N TYR A 115 9.59 0.41 -7.40
CA TYR A 115 10.15 0.91 -8.66
C TYR A 115 11.34 1.85 -8.44
N MET A 116 11.47 2.41 -7.25
CA MET A 116 12.53 3.35 -6.88
C MET A 116 13.93 2.78 -7.11
N GLN A 117 14.13 1.48 -6.88
CA GLN A 117 15.42 0.80 -7.13
C GLN A 117 15.85 0.79 -8.62
N PHE A 118 14.94 1.13 -9.55
CA PHE A 118 15.21 1.22 -10.98
C PHE A 118 15.31 2.67 -11.47
N ALA A 119 15.10 3.66 -10.61
CA ALA A 119 15.02 5.08 -11.00
C ALA A 119 16.32 5.60 -11.65
N ASP A 120 17.49 5.05 -11.29
CA ASP A 120 18.75 5.44 -11.93
C ASP A 120 18.96 4.81 -13.32
N GLU A 121 18.25 3.71 -13.63
CA GLU A 121 18.28 3.06 -14.95
C GLU A 121 17.23 3.62 -15.91
N ASP A 122 16.21 4.33 -15.41
CA ASP A 122 15.06 4.80 -16.19
C ASP A 122 14.63 6.21 -15.76
N LYS A 123 15.01 7.20 -16.59
CA LYS A 123 14.71 8.62 -16.34
C LYS A 123 13.20 8.90 -16.31
N ASP A 124 12.40 8.22 -17.11
CA ASP A 124 10.97 8.46 -17.15
C ASP A 124 10.33 7.95 -15.86
N LEU A 125 10.77 6.79 -15.37
CA LEU A 125 10.36 6.24 -14.07
C LEU A 125 10.81 7.14 -12.91
N LYS A 126 12.03 7.69 -12.96
CA LYS A 126 12.52 8.69 -11.99
C LYS A 126 11.60 9.92 -11.96
N ASN A 127 11.25 10.46 -13.13
CA ASN A 127 10.35 11.61 -13.22
C ASN A 127 8.92 11.29 -12.73
N LEU A 128 8.43 10.08 -12.97
CA LEU A 128 7.14 9.62 -12.45
C LEU A 128 7.13 9.66 -10.92
N ILE A 129 8.15 9.10 -10.26
CA ILE A 129 8.23 9.11 -8.79
C ILE A 129 8.37 10.54 -8.25
N ALA A 130 9.19 11.38 -8.89
CA ALA A 130 9.26 12.81 -8.57
C ALA A 130 7.89 13.51 -8.72
N GLY A 131 7.11 13.13 -9.73
CA GLY A 131 5.77 13.63 -9.97
C GLY A 131 4.78 13.25 -8.87
N VAL A 132 4.89 12.04 -8.32
CA VAL A 132 4.10 11.59 -7.16
C VAL A 132 4.43 12.46 -5.94
N ILE A 133 5.71 12.66 -5.64
CA ILE A 133 6.18 13.50 -4.52
C ILE A 133 5.65 14.94 -4.66
N ASN A 134 5.77 15.52 -5.86
CA ASN A 134 5.26 16.87 -6.13
C ASN A 134 3.74 16.97 -5.94
N ARG A 135 2.99 15.94 -6.38
CA ARG A 135 1.53 15.88 -6.23
C ARG A 135 1.13 15.77 -4.76
N GLN A 136 1.75 14.85 -4.02
CA GLN A 136 1.51 14.64 -2.59
C GLN A 136 1.85 15.89 -1.77
N THR A 137 2.93 16.60 -2.11
CA THR A 137 3.27 17.89 -1.48
C THR A 137 2.12 18.88 -1.56
N ARG A 138 1.50 19.03 -2.74
CA ARG A 138 0.36 19.95 -2.93
C ARG A 138 -0.91 19.47 -2.22
N GLN A 139 -1.10 18.16 -2.10
CA GLN A 139 -2.21 17.56 -1.36
C GLN A 139 -2.09 17.82 0.14
N ILE A 140 -0.90 17.63 0.73
CA ILE A 140 -0.63 17.97 2.13
C ILE A 140 -0.81 19.47 2.39
N LEU A 141 -0.37 20.33 1.47
CA LEU A 141 -0.59 21.78 1.58
C LEU A 141 -2.07 22.17 1.49
N LYS A 142 -2.86 21.37 0.77
CA LYS A 142 -4.29 21.58 0.64
C LYS A 142 -5.02 21.20 1.93
N ASP A 143 -4.76 20.01 2.46
CA ASP A 143 -5.30 19.58 3.75
C ASP A 143 -4.45 18.46 4.37
N PRO A 144 -3.68 18.73 5.44
CA PRO A 144 -2.86 17.70 6.09
C PRO A 144 -3.69 16.71 6.93
N TYR A 145 -5.01 16.90 7.05
CA TYR A 145 -5.91 15.95 7.72
C TYR A 145 -6.62 15.00 6.75
N ALA A 146 -6.45 15.16 5.44
CA ALA A 146 -7.09 14.32 4.44
C ALA A 146 -6.21 13.14 4.02
N ASN A 147 -6.82 11.96 3.90
CA ASN A 147 -6.19 10.74 3.39
C ASN A 147 -6.21 10.69 1.85
N ALA A 148 -7.26 11.20 1.21
CA ALA A 148 -7.52 10.97 -0.21
C ALA A 148 -7.91 12.21 -1.02
N PHE A 149 -7.50 12.26 -2.29
CA PHE A 149 -7.66 13.44 -3.15
C PHE A 149 -8.06 13.07 -4.60
N TYR A 150 -8.85 13.94 -5.22
CA TYR A 150 -9.13 13.87 -6.66
C TYR A 150 -8.00 14.50 -7.48
N ASP A 151 -7.91 14.16 -8.77
CA ASP A 151 -7.01 14.85 -9.70
C ASP A 151 -7.48 16.29 -9.94
N ASP A 152 -8.79 16.45 -10.14
CA ASP A 152 -9.44 17.76 -10.27
C ASP A 152 -9.52 18.46 -8.90
N PRO A 153 -8.83 19.60 -8.71
CA PRO A 153 -8.80 20.31 -7.44
C PRO A 153 -10.16 20.91 -7.02
N GLU A 154 -11.13 20.99 -7.92
CA GLU A 154 -12.46 21.57 -7.66
C GLU A 154 -13.57 20.51 -7.55
N LYS A 155 -13.28 19.23 -7.84
CA LYS A 155 -14.26 18.14 -7.78
C LYS A 155 -14.84 17.99 -6.38
N LYS A 156 -16.16 17.86 -6.30
CA LYS A 156 -16.90 17.54 -5.07
C LYS A 156 -17.52 16.15 -5.24
N GLY A 157 -17.05 15.21 -4.45
CA GLY A 157 -17.45 13.81 -4.50
C GLY A 157 -18.63 13.47 -3.61
N GLU A 158 -18.93 12.17 -3.53
CA GLU A 158 -19.99 11.64 -2.66
C GLU A 158 -19.75 11.93 -1.17
N TRP A 159 -18.49 11.92 -0.72
CA TRP A 159 -18.12 12.21 0.68
C TRP A 159 -18.21 13.69 1.08
N THR A 160 -18.63 14.58 0.18
CA THR A 160 -18.87 16.01 0.53
C THR A 160 -19.91 16.16 1.64
N SER A 161 -20.77 15.15 1.87
CA SER A 161 -21.75 15.12 2.95
C SER A 161 -21.21 14.70 4.32
N ASP A 162 -19.94 14.32 4.43
CA ASP A 162 -19.34 14.02 5.73
C ASP A 162 -19.36 15.25 6.64
N ASN A 163 -19.61 15.03 7.93
CA ASN A 163 -19.64 16.09 8.93
C ASN A 163 -18.20 16.39 9.39
N THR A 164 -17.46 17.07 8.52
CA THR A 164 -16.09 17.57 8.73
C THR A 164 -15.87 18.80 7.84
N ASP A 165 -14.72 19.46 7.98
CA ASP A 165 -14.35 20.63 7.17
C ASP A 165 -13.87 20.21 5.77
N MET A 166 -14.77 19.61 4.98
CA MET A 166 -14.46 19.09 3.66
C MET A 166 -14.17 20.20 2.65
N LEU A 167 -13.09 20.05 1.87
CA LEU A 167 -12.68 21.00 0.82
C LEU A 167 -12.93 20.41 -0.58
N PRO A 168 -13.23 21.23 -1.61
CA PRO A 168 -13.21 20.77 -3.01
C PRO A 168 -11.88 20.10 -3.33
N GLY A 169 -11.86 19.05 -4.16
CA GLY A 169 -10.67 18.29 -4.55
C GLY A 169 -10.14 17.31 -3.49
N VAL A 170 -10.64 17.37 -2.25
CA VAL A 170 -10.46 16.29 -1.27
C VAL A 170 -11.49 15.21 -1.58
N HIS A 171 -11.05 13.96 -1.76
CA HIS A 171 -11.94 12.82 -1.96
C HIS A 171 -12.52 12.37 -0.63
N GLU A 172 -11.65 12.15 0.36
CA GLU A 172 -12.03 11.75 1.70
C GLU A 172 -11.10 12.44 2.71
N ARG A 173 -11.64 12.75 3.89
CA ARG A 173 -10.95 13.51 4.94
C ARG A 173 -10.88 12.71 6.24
N LYS A 174 -10.53 11.43 6.16
CA LYS A 174 -10.23 10.59 7.32
C LYS A 174 -8.78 10.82 7.73
N TYR A 175 -8.56 11.41 8.90
CA TYR A 175 -7.22 11.69 9.38
C TYR A 175 -6.50 10.42 9.86
N GLU A 176 -5.40 10.14 9.19
CA GLU A 176 -4.53 8.99 9.39
C GLU A 176 -3.10 9.51 9.53
N ILE A 177 -2.41 9.13 10.60
CA ILE A 177 -1.00 9.51 10.78
C ILE A 177 -0.16 9.05 9.58
N ASP A 178 -0.38 7.82 9.09
CA ASP A 178 0.42 7.22 8.03
C ASP A 178 0.28 7.95 6.69
N SER A 179 -0.85 8.60 6.43
CA SER A 179 -1.04 9.46 5.25
C SER A 179 0.00 10.59 5.17
N LEU A 180 0.54 11.04 6.31
CA LEU A 180 1.63 12.02 6.36
C LEU A 180 3.03 11.39 6.40
N CYS A 181 3.13 10.13 6.83
CA CYS A 181 4.40 9.38 6.88
C CYS A 181 4.83 8.86 5.50
N TYR A 182 3.88 8.30 4.73
CA TYR A 182 4.16 7.71 3.43
C TYR A 182 4.82 8.66 2.42
N PRO A 183 4.35 9.91 2.25
CA PRO A 183 5.03 10.89 1.40
C PRO A 183 6.45 11.23 1.85
N ILE A 184 6.71 11.31 3.17
CA ILE A 184 8.07 11.53 3.70
C ILE A 184 8.95 10.32 3.38
N ARG A 185 8.46 9.10 3.63
CA ARG A 185 9.19 7.86 3.33
C ARG A 185 9.58 7.80 1.86
N LEU A 186 8.64 8.07 0.94
CA LEU A 186 8.90 8.07 -0.50
C LEU A 186 9.93 9.14 -0.87
N ALA A 187 9.72 10.37 -0.41
CA ALA A 187 10.60 11.51 -0.71
C ALA A 187 12.04 11.30 -0.21
N TYR A 188 12.20 10.83 1.02
CA TYR A 188 13.50 10.55 1.63
C TYR A 188 14.26 9.50 0.81
N ASN A 189 13.60 8.40 0.48
CA ASN A 189 14.27 7.32 -0.24
C ASN A 189 14.50 7.66 -1.72
N TYR A 190 13.63 8.46 -2.34
CA TYR A 190 13.88 9.00 -3.68
C TYR A 190 15.14 9.86 -3.69
N TRP A 191 15.29 10.75 -2.71
CA TRP A 191 16.49 11.56 -2.55
C TRP A 191 17.73 10.69 -2.34
N LYS A 192 17.69 9.74 -1.40
CA LYS A 192 18.82 8.88 -1.08
C LYS A 192 19.23 7.97 -2.23
N THR A 193 18.26 7.47 -2.99
CA THR A 193 18.53 6.57 -4.13
C THR A 193 19.08 7.35 -5.30
N THR A 194 18.45 8.46 -5.67
CA THR A 194 18.68 9.08 -6.99
C THR A 194 19.56 10.34 -6.95
N GLY A 195 19.84 10.87 -5.75
CA GLY A 195 20.51 12.14 -5.52
C GLY A 195 19.76 13.37 -6.02
N ASP A 196 18.56 13.22 -6.59
CA ASP A 196 17.79 14.34 -7.14
C ASP A 196 17.07 15.10 -6.03
N THR A 197 17.34 16.39 -5.96
CA THR A 197 16.79 17.31 -4.97
C THR A 197 15.71 18.23 -5.54
N THR A 198 15.44 18.15 -6.85
CA THR A 198 14.53 19.04 -7.58
C THR A 198 13.10 19.10 -6.98
N PRO A 199 12.50 17.99 -6.50
CA PRO A 199 11.16 18.04 -5.90
C PRO A 199 11.07 18.81 -4.56
N PHE A 200 12.19 19.06 -3.89
CA PHE A 200 12.20 19.55 -2.50
C PHE A 200 12.33 21.07 -2.42
N ASP A 201 11.38 21.76 -3.04
CA ASP A 201 11.30 23.21 -3.08
C ASP A 201 10.72 23.83 -1.78
N LYS A 202 10.33 25.11 -1.85
CA LYS A 202 9.69 25.80 -0.72
C LYS A 202 8.33 25.22 -0.34
N GLN A 203 7.60 24.61 -1.28
CA GLN A 203 6.33 23.95 -1.00
C GLN A 203 6.55 22.67 -0.21
N TRP A 204 7.60 21.90 -0.53
CA TRP A 204 7.99 20.75 0.28
C TRP A 204 8.28 21.14 1.73
N LEU A 205 9.10 22.18 1.92
CA LEU A 205 9.40 22.69 3.25
C LEU A 205 8.14 23.12 4.03
N GLU A 206 7.20 23.78 3.36
CA GLU A 206 5.94 24.18 3.97
C GLU A 206 5.03 22.98 4.30
N ALA A 207 5.02 21.95 3.45
CA ALA A 207 4.31 20.70 3.73
C ALA A 207 4.87 20.01 4.99
N ILE A 208 6.20 19.96 5.17
CA ILE A 208 6.83 19.43 6.39
C ILE A 208 6.47 20.25 7.63
N LYS A 209 6.40 21.58 7.52
CA LYS A 209 5.93 22.45 8.61
C LYS A 209 4.47 22.15 8.98
N ASN A 210 3.60 21.94 7.99
CA ASN A 210 2.21 21.54 8.22
C ASN A 210 2.11 20.17 8.89
N ILE A 211 2.92 19.19 8.47
CA ILE A 211 2.96 17.85 9.10
C ILE A 211 3.36 17.96 10.58
N LEU A 212 4.45 18.69 10.89
CA LEU A 212 4.88 18.91 12.27
C LEU A 212 3.79 19.58 13.11
N LYS A 213 3.09 20.57 12.53
CA LYS A 213 1.97 21.25 13.18
C LYS A 213 0.82 20.28 13.46
N THR A 214 0.38 19.51 12.46
CA THR A 214 -0.70 18.52 12.59
C THR A 214 -0.37 17.47 13.65
N PHE A 215 0.84 16.91 13.65
CA PHE A 215 1.22 15.93 14.67
C PHE A 215 1.23 16.54 16.08
N LYS A 216 1.71 17.78 16.26
CA LYS A 216 1.67 18.47 17.56
C LYS A 216 0.23 18.76 18.01
N GLU A 217 -0.65 19.20 17.10
CA GLU A 217 -2.09 19.39 17.39
C GLU A 217 -2.72 18.08 17.88
N GLN A 218 -2.35 16.95 17.25
CA GLN A 218 -2.88 15.63 17.58
C GLN A 218 -2.20 14.94 18.78
N GLN A 219 -1.22 15.59 19.43
CA GLN A 219 -0.81 15.20 20.80
C GLN A 219 -1.83 15.66 21.85
N GLU A 220 -2.76 16.57 21.50
CA GLU A 220 -3.83 17.12 22.35
C GLU A 220 -3.37 17.73 23.70
N LYS A 221 -2.09 18.07 23.84
CA LYS A 221 -1.51 18.57 25.10
C LYS A 221 -2.11 19.89 25.58
N ASP A 222 -2.50 20.74 24.65
CA ASP A 222 -3.11 22.05 24.94
C ASP A 222 -4.64 21.95 25.11
N GLY A 223 -5.19 20.73 25.10
CA GLY A 223 -6.63 20.47 25.22
C GLY A 223 -7.45 20.82 23.97
N THR A 224 -6.78 21.11 22.86
CA THR A 224 -7.41 21.44 21.58
C THR A 224 -7.20 20.30 20.59
N ASN A 225 -8.28 19.85 19.94
CA ASN A 225 -8.21 19.01 18.75
C ASN A 225 -9.03 19.71 17.64
N PRO A 226 -8.36 20.31 16.64
CA PRO A 226 -9.05 21.04 15.57
C PRO A 226 -9.77 20.10 14.60
N TYR A 227 -9.46 18.80 14.63
CA TYR A 227 -10.09 17.81 13.77
C TYR A 227 -11.36 17.23 14.42
N SER A 228 -12.37 17.01 13.59
CA SER A 228 -13.53 16.18 13.92
C SER A 228 -14.10 15.59 12.65
N PHE A 229 -14.66 14.39 12.76
CA PHE A 229 -15.24 13.69 11.64
C PHE A 229 -16.39 12.81 12.08
N SER A 230 -17.52 12.88 11.40
CA SER A 230 -18.54 11.83 11.47
C SER A 230 -19.26 11.66 10.15
N ARG A 231 -19.61 10.42 9.82
CA ARG A 231 -20.34 10.03 8.62
C ARG A 231 -21.69 9.43 8.99
N ASN A 232 -22.71 9.68 8.16
CA ASN A 232 -23.98 8.96 8.25
C ASN A 232 -23.85 7.65 7.46
N THR A 233 -23.66 6.54 8.17
CA THR A 233 -23.31 5.23 7.60
C THR A 233 -23.82 4.10 8.48
N SER A 234 -24.04 2.92 7.90
CA SER A 234 -24.34 1.68 8.63
C SER A 234 -23.07 0.98 9.15
N ASN A 235 -21.89 1.37 8.68
CA ASN A 235 -20.63 0.77 9.06
C ASN A 235 -20.07 1.46 10.31
N GLY A 236 -19.96 0.74 11.42
CA GLY A 236 -19.52 1.31 12.70
C GLY A 236 -18.10 1.89 12.66
N THR A 237 -17.23 1.35 11.80
CA THR A 237 -15.84 1.80 11.64
C THR A 237 -15.69 3.02 10.74
N ASP A 238 -16.68 3.38 9.94
CA ASP A 238 -16.63 4.52 9.01
C ASP A 238 -16.94 5.87 9.68
N THR A 239 -17.16 5.90 11.00
CA THR A 239 -17.50 7.11 11.74
C THR A 239 -16.81 7.10 13.11
N ARG A 240 -16.78 8.25 13.79
CA ARG A 240 -16.14 8.38 15.11
C ARG A 240 -17.15 8.65 16.22
N PHE A 241 -16.89 8.01 17.36
CA PHE A 241 -17.63 8.22 18.60
C PHE A 241 -17.53 9.66 19.12
N LEU A 242 -18.37 9.97 20.11
CA LEU A 242 -18.34 11.23 20.86
C LEU A 242 -18.41 12.47 19.96
N ARG A 243 -19.40 12.50 19.05
CA ARG A 243 -19.64 13.60 18.10
C ARG A 243 -18.42 13.89 17.21
N GLY A 244 -17.78 12.82 16.75
CA GLY A 244 -16.68 12.90 15.79
C GLY A 244 -15.30 13.16 16.39
N LYS A 245 -15.18 13.20 17.72
CA LYS A 245 -13.90 13.39 18.44
C LYS A 245 -13.18 12.09 18.76
N GLY A 246 -13.88 10.95 18.74
CA GLY A 246 -13.35 9.65 19.14
C GLY A 246 -13.22 9.52 20.65
N TYR A 247 -12.72 8.37 21.12
CA TYR A 247 -12.53 8.14 22.56
C TYR A 247 -11.46 9.07 23.14
N PRO A 248 -11.61 9.51 24.40
CA PRO A 248 -10.65 10.41 25.04
C PRO A 248 -9.28 9.77 25.19
N VAL A 249 -8.23 10.60 25.12
CA VAL A 249 -6.86 10.19 25.41
C VAL A 249 -6.28 10.97 26.59
N LYS A 250 -5.29 10.40 27.25
CA LYS A 250 -4.39 11.14 28.14
C LYS A 250 -3.22 11.65 27.28
N PRO A 251 -2.95 12.95 27.19
CA PRO A 251 -1.92 13.49 26.29
C PRO A 251 -0.50 13.16 26.82
N VAL A 252 -0.03 11.96 26.53
CA VAL A 252 1.21 11.37 27.09
C VAL A 252 2.44 11.50 26.18
N GLY A 253 2.31 12.17 25.04
CA GLY A 253 3.38 12.37 24.05
C GLY A 253 3.18 11.60 22.75
N LEU A 254 2.29 10.60 22.71
CA LEU A 254 1.85 9.94 21.47
C LEU A 254 0.98 10.89 20.63
N ILE A 255 0.93 10.63 19.33
CA ILE A 255 0.11 11.34 18.35
C ILE A 255 -1.18 10.55 18.15
N CYS A 256 -2.34 11.21 18.21
CA CYS A 256 -3.62 10.61 17.87
C CYS A 256 -3.69 10.34 16.36
N SER A 257 -4.25 9.20 15.99
CA SER A 257 -4.79 8.91 14.67
C SER A 257 -6.30 8.79 14.82
N ALA A 258 -7.07 9.38 13.91
CA ALA A 258 -8.52 9.27 13.96
C ALA A 258 -9.02 7.97 13.30
N PHE A 259 -8.29 7.55 12.27
CA PHE A 259 -8.50 6.34 11.49
C PHE A 259 -7.17 5.56 11.34
N ARG A 260 -7.28 4.29 11.00
CA ARG A 260 -6.20 3.34 10.70
C ARG A 260 -5.84 3.40 9.22
N PRO A 261 -4.74 2.78 8.77
CA PRO A 261 -4.47 2.60 7.35
C PRO A 261 -5.50 1.71 6.61
N SER A 262 -6.44 1.08 7.32
CA SER A 262 -7.61 0.42 6.74
C SER A 262 -8.79 1.39 6.47
N ASP A 263 -8.60 2.69 6.71
CA ASP A 263 -9.64 3.72 6.75
C ASP A 263 -10.74 3.47 7.81
N ASP A 264 -10.55 2.51 8.73
CA ASP A 264 -11.43 2.25 9.88
C ASP A 264 -11.09 3.15 11.07
N SER A 265 -12.09 3.60 11.82
CA SER A 265 -11.87 4.42 13.00
C SER A 265 -11.12 3.65 14.09
N THR A 266 -10.15 4.31 14.70
CA THR A 266 -9.43 3.74 15.86
C THR A 266 -10.36 3.57 17.04
N VAL A 267 -10.20 2.50 17.83
CA VAL A 267 -10.89 2.37 19.12
C VAL A 267 -10.24 3.30 20.13
N TYR A 268 -8.92 3.19 20.28
CA TYR A 268 -8.13 4.16 21.05
C TYR A 268 -7.20 4.92 20.10
N SER A 269 -7.21 6.25 20.20
CA SER A 269 -6.62 7.10 19.17
C SER A 269 -5.10 7.00 19.07
N PHE A 270 -4.37 6.49 20.08
CA PHE A 270 -2.93 6.26 19.92
C PHE A 270 -2.67 4.92 19.23
N LEU A 271 -2.73 4.95 17.90
CA LEU A 271 -2.39 3.84 17.01
C LEU A 271 -0.87 3.62 17.00
N ILE A 272 -0.41 2.55 17.64
CA ILE A 272 1.01 2.30 17.91
C ILE A 272 1.84 2.07 16.63
N PRO A 273 1.41 1.23 15.65
CA PRO A 273 2.15 1.08 14.40
C PRO A 273 2.40 2.40 13.67
N SER A 274 1.38 3.27 13.65
CA SER A 274 1.49 4.57 12.99
C SER A 274 2.37 5.55 13.76
N ASN A 275 2.36 5.50 15.09
CA ASN A 275 3.29 6.31 15.91
C ASN A 275 4.75 5.86 15.69
N PHE A 276 5.01 4.55 15.58
CA PHE A 276 6.32 4.04 15.16
C PHE A 276 6.73 4.58 13.79
N PHE A 277 5.83 4.56 12.81
CA PHE A 277 6.11 5.07 11.47
C PHE A 277 6.34 6.60 11.46
N ALA A 278 5.63 7.34 12.32
CA ALA A 278 5.86 8.76 12.53
C ALA A 278 7.26 9.06 13.09
N VAL A 279 7.79 8.24 14.01
CA VAL A 279 9.17 8.39 14.52
C VAL A 279 10.19 8.26 13.40
N VAL A 280 10.06 7.26 12.53
CA VAL A 280 10.93 7.07 11.36
C VAL A 280 10.84 8.28 10.42
N SER A 281 9.61 8.65 10.06
CA SER A 281 9.34 9.73 9.10
C SER A 281 9.80 11.09 9.61
N LEU A 282 9.62 11.40 10.89
CA LEU A 282 10.09 12.66 11.48
C LEU A 282 11.61 12.78 11.45
N ASN A 283 12.34 11.69 11.68
CA ASN A 283 13.80 11.68 11.57
C ASN A 283 14.26 11.84 10.12
N GLN A 284 13.60 11.18 9.17
CA GLN A 284 13.84 11.35 7.74
C GLN A 284 13.60 12.79 7.29
N ALA A 285 12.46 13.37 7.65
CA ALA A 285 12.13 14.77 7.37
C ALA A 285 13.15 15.74 7.99
N ALA A 286 13.60 15.48 9.23
CA ALA A 286 14.59 16.31 9.90
C ALA A 286 15.92 16.34 9.13
N GLU A 287 16.40 15.18 8.68
CA GLU A 287 17.62 15.10 7.88
C GLU A 287 17.46 15.84 6.54
N MET A 288 16.32 15.65 5.86
CA MET A 288 16.03 16.33 4.61
C MET A 288 16.03 17.85 4.78
N VAL A 289 15.28 18.40 5.74
CA VAL A 289 15.19 19.86 5.89
C VAL A 289 16.50 20.50 6.37
N GLU A 290 17.29 19.78 7.16
CA GLU A 290 18.63 20.20 7.56
C GLU A 290 19.61 20.22 6.38
N THR A 291 19.57 19.18 5.53
CA THR A 291 20.56 19.01 4.44
C THR A 291 20.20 19.77 3.17
N LEU A 292 18.92 19.86 2.83
CA LEU A 292 18.44 20.37 1.54
C LEU A 292 18.03 21.85 1.59
N GLN A 293 17.64 22.35 2.76
CA GLN A 293 17.16 23.73 2.94
C GLN A 293 17.87 24.48 4.08
N ASP A 294 18.89 23.90 4.73
CA ASP A 294 19.60 24.47 5.89
C ASP A 294 18.68 24.85 7.08
N GLU A 295 17.50 24.23 7.18
CA GLU A 295 16.46 24.54 8.16
C GLU A 295 16.72 23.84 9.51
N THR A 296 17.85 24.19 10.13
CA THR A 296 18.37 23.57 11.36
C THR A 296 17.38 23.67 12.54
N LYS A 297 16.60 24.76 12.62
CA LYS A 297 15.61 24.93 13.68
C LYS A 297 14.45 23.93 13.51
N LEU A 298 13.90 23.83 12.32
CA LEU A 298 12.82 22.88 12.03
C LEU A 298 13.29 21.43 12.23
N ALA A 299 14.51 21.11 11.77
CA ALA A 299 15.10 19.78 11.98
C ALA A 299 15.17 19.40 13.48
N LYS A 300 15.55 20.35 14.34
CA LYS A 300 15.55 20.13 15.80
C LYS A 300 14.15 19.90 16.36
N GLU A 301 13.14 20.63 15.89
CA GLU A 301 11.75 20.42 16.33
C GLU A 301 11.19 19.06 15.89
N LEU A 302 11.50 18.63 14.67
CA LEU A 302 11.14 17.31 14.15
C LEU A 302 11.80 16.19 14.98
N LYS A 303 13.12 16.27 15.22
CA LYS A 303 13.87 15.32 16.06
C LYS A 303 13.35 15.28 17.50
N ALA A 304 12.97 16.43 18.05
CA ALA A 304 12.41 16.53 19.40
C ALA A 304 11.06 15.80 19.50
N LEU A 305 10.16 16.02 18.53
CA LEU A 305 8.89 15.30 18.48
C LEU A 305 9.11 13.79 18.28
N ALA A 306 10.01 13.39 17.38
CA ALA A 306 10.34 11.98 17.17
C ALA A 306 10.85 11.30 18.45
N THR A 307 11.73 11.99 19.20
CA THR A 307 12.26 11.50 20.49
C THR A 307 11.14 11.34 21.51
N GLU A 308 10.28 12.34 21.66
CA GLU A 308 9.14 12.27 22.58
C GLU A 308 8.18 11.12 22.25
N VAL A 309 7.80 10.98 20.97
CA VAL A 309 6.90 9.90 20.54
C VAL A 309 7.54 8.54 20.80
N LYS A 310 8.84 8.38 20.50
CA LYS A 310 9.59 7.15 20.78
C LYS A 310 9.59 6.79 22.27
N GLU A 311 9.82 7.76 23.14
CA GLU A 311 9.78 7.57 24.59
C GLU A 311 8.37 7.21 25.08
N ALA A 312 7.35 7.84 24.49
CA ALA A 312 5.95 7.54 24.80
C ALA A 312 5.53 6.14 24.32
N ILE A 313 5.98 5.69 23.14
CA ILE A 313 5.78 4.31 22.67
C ILE A 313 6.42 3.32 23.64
N ALA A 314 7.67 3.54 24.05
CA ALA A 314 8.35 2.64 24.98
C ALA A 314 7.63 2.50 26.33
N LYS A 315 6.91 3.55 26.75
CA LYS A 315 6.21 3.58 28.04
C LYS A 315 4.75 3.12 27.98
N TYR A 316 4.05 3.43 26.89
CA TYR A 316 2.60 3.24 26.77
C TYR A 316 2.19 2.29 25.65
N GLY A 317 3.06 2.06 24.67
CA GLY A 317 2.81 1.14 23.55
C GLY A 317 3.21 -0.31 23.82
N VAL A 318 3.83 -0.62 24.95
CA VAL A 318 4.19 -1.99 25.36
C VAL A 318 3.25 -2.46 26.46
N THR A 319 2.67 -3.64 26.29
CA THR A 319 1.78 -4.30 27.26
C THR A 319 2.24 -5.73 27.54
N GLU A 320 1.88 -6.26 28.72
CA GLU A 320 2.18 -7.64 29.09
C GLU A 320 1.01 -8.53 28.65
N HIS A 321 1.29 -9.53 27.82
CA HIS A 321 0.34 -10.56 27.40
C HIS A 321 0.64 -11.87 28.16
N GLU A 322 -0.40 -12.53 28.69
CA GLU A 322 -0.25 -13.72 29.55
C GLU A 322 0.59 -14.84 28.91
N LYS A 323 0.38 -15.10 27.62
CA LYS A 323 1.09 -16.13 26.84
C LYS A 323 2.41 -15.69 26.20
N TYR A 324 2.50 -14.47 25.66
CA TYR A 324 3.61 -14.02 24.82
C TYR A 324 4.59 -13.10 25.56
N GLY A 325 4.32 -12.74 26.82
CA GLY A 325 5.09 -11.77 27.56
C GLY A 325 4.89 -10.35 27.03
N LYS A 326 5.93 -9.52 27.03
CA LYS A 326 5.86 -8.15 26.50
C LYS A 326 5.63 -8.16 24.99
N ILE A 327 4.54 -7.50 24.58
CA ILE A 327 4.19 -7.24 23.19
C ILE A 327 3.90 -5.75 22.99
N TYR A 328 3.90 -5.30 21.75
CA TYR A 328 3.32 -4.00 21.40
C TYR A 328 1.79 -4.10 21.36
N ALA A 329 1.11 -3.14 21.97
CA ALA A 329 -0.33 -2.96 21.77
C ALA A 329 -0.58 -2.41 20.36
N PHE A 330 -1.75 -2.69 19.79
CA PHE A 330 -2.16 -2.08 18.51
C PHE A 330 -2.58 -0.63 18.71
N GLU A 331 -3.40 -0.39 19.73
CA GLU A 331 -3.89 0.94 20.12
C GLU A 331 -3.88 1.09 21.64
N THR A 332 -3.63 2.32 22.12
CA THR A 332 -3.75 2.69 23.54
C THR A 332 -4.38 4.08 23.69
N ASP A 333 -4.79 4.44 24.91
CA ASP A 333 -5.35 5.76 25.25
C ASP A 333 -4.51 6.55 26.26
N GLY A 334 -3.42 5.96 26.77
CA GLY A 334 -2.57 6.55 27.81
C GLY A 334 -3.18 6.57 29.22
N PHE A 335 -4.43 6.13 29.40
CA PHE A 335 -5.05 5.87 30.71
C PHE A 335 -4.74 4.48 31.26
N GLY A 336 -4.28 3.57 30.39
CA GLY A 336 -3.92 2.20 30.71
C GLY A 336 -4.72 1.15 29.94
N ASN A 337 -5.63 1.57 29.05
CA ASN A 337 -6.31 0.65 28.15
C ASN A 337 -5.41 0.31 26.97
N ASN A 338 -5.41 -0.96 26.57
CA ASN A 338 -4.63 -1.46 25.45
C ASN A 338 -5.50 -2.39 24.61
N LEU A 339 -5.56 -2.13 23.31
CA LEU A 339 -6.16 -3.03 22.34
C LEU A 339 -5.06 -3.96 21.80
N MET A 340 -5.20 -5.26 22.06
CA MET A 340 -4.28 -6.29 21.58
C MET A 340 -4.88 -6.98 20.36
N MET A 341 -4.42 -6.60 19.18
CA MET A 341 -4.79 -7.18 17.87
C MET A 341 -3.70 -6.82 16.86
N ASP A 342 -3.90 -7.15 15.59
CA ASP A 342 -3.25 -6.45 14.47
C ASP A 342 -4.24 -6.35 13.30
N ASP A 343 -3.98 -5.42 12.40
CA ASP A 343 -4.68 -5.25 11.14
C ASP A 343 -3.73 -5.52 9.97
N ALA A 344 -4.26 -5.97 8.84
CA ALA A 344 -3.46 -6.26 7.66
C ALA A 344 -2.83 -5.02 6.99
N ASN A 345 -3.43 -3.84 7.15
CA ASN A 345 -3.01 -2.62 6.47
C ASN A 345 -1.74 -2.04 7.08
N VAL A 346 -0.79 -1.63 6.24
CA VAL A 346 0.52 -1.12 6.66
C VAL A 346 0.44 0.41 6.84
N PRO A 347 0.84 0.98 7.99
CA PRO A 347 1.58 0.36 9.10
C PRO A 347 0.73 -0.53 10.02
N SER A 348 1.15 -1.79 10.13
CA SER A 348 0.69 -2.79 11.10
C SER A 348 1.82 -3.18 12.06
N LEU A 349 1.50 -3.86 13.16
CA LEU A 349 2.53 -4.38 14.08
C LEU A 349 3.46 -5.36 13.36
N LEU A 350 2.91 -6.24 12.52
CA LEU A 350 3.68 -7.18 11.70
C LEU A 350 4.68 -6.48 10.77
N SER A 351 4.32 -5.31 10.25
CA SER A 351 5.12 -4.56 9.26
C SER A 351 6.23 -3.68 9.83
N LEU A 352 6.37 -3.57 11.16
CA LEU A 352 7.30 -2.63 11.79
C LEU A 352 8.74 -2.71 11.27
N PRO A 353 9.34 -3.91 11.04
CA PRO A 353 10.67 -3.99 10.44
C PRO A 353 10.71 -3.61 8.97
N TYR A 354 9.64 -3.86 8.20
CA TYR A 354 9.56 -3.44 6.80
C TYR A 354 9.59 -1.91 6.65
N LEU A 355 9.12 -1.18 7.66
CA LEU A 355 9.14 0.28 7.73
C LEU A 355 10.37 0.86 8.42
N ASP A 356 11.39 0.03 8.72
CA ASP A 356 12.59 0.39 9.48
C ASP A 356 12.28 0.99 10.88
N ALA A 357 11.11 0.68 11.44
CA ALA A 357 10.65 1.27 12.70
C ALA A 357 11.10 0.48 13.94
N VAL A 358 11.29 -0.83 13.79
CA VAL A 358 11.79 -1.74 14.82
C VAL A 358 12.76 -2.73 14.17
N ASP A 359 13.83 -3.09 14.88
CA ASP A 359 14.76 -4.13 14.40
C ASP A 359 14.03 -5.47 14.29
N ALA A 360 14.27 -6.22 13.21
CA ALA A 360 13.65 -7.53 13.02
C ALA A 360 14.01 -8.55 14.12
N ASN A 361 15.08 -8.31 14.88
CA ASN A 361 15.53 -9.11 16.02
C ASN A 361 15.08 -8.55 17.38
N ASP A 362 14.27 -7.49 17.42
CA ASP A 362 13.75 -6.97 18.70
C ASP A 362 12.91 -8.06 19.39
N PRO A 363 13.21 -8.41 20.66
CA PRO A 363 12.49 -9.47 21.36
C PRO A 363 11.01 -9.15 21.60
N ILE A 364 10.64 -7.89 21.79
CA ILE A 364 9.23 -7.47 21.90
C ILE A 364 8.56 -7.61 20.53
N TYR A 365 9.24 -7.27 19.43
CA TYR A 365 8.71 -7.52 18.09
C TYR A 365 8.50 -9.01 17.83
N HIS A 366 9.43 -9.88 18.18
CA HIS A 366 9.24 -11.34 18.03
C HIS A 366 8.02 -11.84 18.80
N ASN A 367 7.88 -11.47 20.07
CA ASN A 367 6.70 -11.82 20.86
C ASN A 367 5.40 -11.28 20.22
N THR A 368 5.46 -10.05 19.71
CA THR A 368 4.33 -9.42 19.01
C THR A 368 4.01 -10.17 17.73
N ARG A 369 5.01 -10.53 16.93
CA ARG A 369 4.88 -11.28 15.67
C ARG A 369 4.21 -12.63 15.90
N ASP A 370 4.62 -13.34 16.94
CA ASP A 370 4.03 -14.61 17.36
C ASP A 370 2.58 -14.44 17.83
N PHE A 371 2.29 -13.37 18.58
CA PHE A 371 0.93 -13.02 18.99
C PHE A 371 0.02 -12.71 17.80
N VAL A 372 0.43 -11.80 16.91
CA VAL A 372 -0.42 -11.30 15.82
C VAL A 372 -0.69 -12.36 14.74
N TRP A 373 0.23 -13.32 14.58
CA TRP A 373 0.08 -14.49 13.69
C TRP A 373 -0.47 -15.72 14.42
N SER A 374 -1.42 -15.51 15.34
CA SER A 374 -2.06 -16.58 16.11
C SER A 374 -3.54 -16.31 16.33
N LEU A 375 -4.30 -17.34 16.73
CA LEU A 375 -5.73 -17.21 17.09
C LEU A 375 -5.98 -16.33 18.34
N ASP A 376 -4.92 -15.86 19.02
CA ASP A 376 -5.04 -14.88 20.11
C ASP A 376 -5.22 -13.45 19.56
N ASN A 377 -4.85 -13.19 18.29
CA ASN A 377 -5.28 -12.00 17.55
C ASN A 377 -6.71 -12.21 17.02
N PRO A 378 -7.69 -11.37 17.40
CA PRO A 378 -9.09 -11.52 16.97
C PRO A 378 -9.30 -11.48 15.45
N PHE A 379 -8.37 -10.88 14.71
CA PHE A 379 -8.42 -10.74 13.25
C PHE A 379 -7.42 -11.63 12.53
N PHE A 380 -6.80 -12.58 13.22
CA PHE A 380 -6.10 -13.69 12.58
C PHE A 380 -7.09 -14.82 12.28
N PHE A 381 -7.11 -15.26 11.03
CA PHE A 381 -7.99 -16.32 10.56
C PHE A 381 -7.17 -17.47 10.02
N LYS A 382 -7.63 -18.69 10.31
CA LYS A 382 -7.06 -19.93 9.80
C LYS A 382 -8.15 -20.79 9.21
N GLY A 383 -8.01 -21.13 7.93
CA GLY A 383 -8.94 -21.97 7.19
C GLY A 383 -8.23 -23.06 6.41
N THR A 384 -9.00 -23.69 5.54
CA THR A 384 -8.54 -24.78 4.67
C THR A 384 -7.68 -24.29 3.50
N ALA A 385 -7.84 -23.05 3.07
CA ALA A 385 -7.09 -22.48 1.95
C ALA A 385 -5.82 -21.74 2.40
N ALA A 386 -5.91 -20.93 3.47
CA ALA A 386 -4.76 -20.23 4.05
C ALA A 386 -5.00 -19.80 5.50
N GLU A 387 -3.96 -19.23 6.09
CA GLU A 387 -4.02 -18.46 7.32
C GLU A 387 -3.38 -17.08 7.15
N GLY A 388 -3.85 -16.12 7.93
CA GLY A 388 -3.34 -14.75 7.89
C GLY A 388 -4.23 -13.75 8.62
N ILE A 389 -3.79 -12.51 8.61
CA ILE A 389 -4.46 -11.40 9.30
C ILE A 389 -5.42 -10.72 8.32
N GLY A 390 -6.58 -10.32 8.83
CA GLY A 390 -7.52 -9.42 8.15
C GLY A 390 -7.70 -8.13 8.94
N GLY A 391 -8.96 -7.80 9.23
CA GLY A 391 -9.33 -6.60 9.95
C GLY A 391 -10.86 -6.45 10.03
N PRO A 392 -11.36 -5.47 10.78
CA PRO A 392 -12.80 -5.22 10.87
C PRO A 392 -13.40 -4.66 9.57
N HIS A 393 -12.58 -4.11 8.66
CA HIS A 393 -13.02 -3.45 7.43
C HIS A 393 -14.00 -4.28 6.59
N VAL A 394 -13.60 -5.50 6.23
CA VAL A 394 -14.45 -6.46 5.47
C VAL A 394 -15.17 -7.41 6.43
N GLY A 395 -14.54 -7.75 7.56
CA GLY A 395 -15.12 -8.56 8.62
C GLY A 395 -14.47 -9.94 8.78
N MET A 396 -15.21 -10.84 9.43
CA MET A 396 -14.69 -12.12 9.91
C MET A 396 -14.32 -13.08 8.77
N ASN A 397 -13.26 -13.86 8.98
CA ASN A 397 -12.77 -14.91 8.07
C ASN A 397 -12.16 -14.43 6.74
N MET A 398 -12.04 -13.12 6.54
CA MET A 398 -11.48 -12.52 5.33
C MET A 398 -10.01 -12.16 5.56
N ILE A 399 -9.10 -12.92 4.94
CA ILE A 399 -7.65 -12.72 5.05
C ILE A 399 -7.19 -11.75 3.98
N TRP A 400 -6.31 -10.80 4.32
CA TRP A 400 -5.70 -9.92 3.35
C TRP A 400 -4.38 -10.51 2.82
N PRO A 401 -4.17 -10.62 1.50
CA PRO A 401 -2.88 -10.99 0.90
C PRO A 401 -1.72 -10.11 1.37
N MET A 402 -2.01 -8.84 1.68
CA MET A 402 -1.02 -7.89 2.19
C MET A 402 -0.38 -8.34 3.51
N ALA A 403 -1.14 -8.93 4.44
CA ALA A 403 -0.59 -9.46 5.68
C ALA A 403 0.37 -10.63 5.45
N ILE A 404 0.03 -11.54 4.53
CA ILE A 404 0.90 -12.67 4.14
C ILE A 404 2.18 -12.14 3.46
N THR A 405 2.03 -11.12 2.62
CA THR A 405 3.16 -10.46 1.96
C THR A 405 4.10 -9.82 2.97
N MET A 406 3.55 -9.11 3.97
CA MET A 406 4.31 -8.52 5.07
C MET A 406 5.01 -9.59 5.91
N ARG A 407 4.34 -10.70 6.24
CA ARG A 407 4.97 -11.84 6.93
C ARG A 407 6.21 -12.33 6.19
N GLY A 408 6.11 -12.47 4.87
CA GLY A 408 7.23 -12.84 4.00
C GLY A 408 8.36 -11.80 3.99
N LEU A 409 8.01 -10.52 3.83
CA LEU A 409 8.99 -9.42 3.77
C LEU A 409 9.72 -9.17 5.09
N THR A 410 9.10 -9.50 6.23
CA THR A 410 9.72 -9.38 7.56
C THR A 410 10.28 -10.70 8.11
N SER A 411 10.31 -11.75 7.30
CA SER A 411 10.84 -13.06 7.70
C SER A 411 12.35 -13.17 7.49
N THR A 412 13.04 -13.82 8.42
CA THR A 412 14.42 -14.30 8.27
C THR A 412 14.50 -15.80 7.94
N SER A 413 13.36 -16.49 7.88
CA SER A 413 13.25 -17.94 7.65
C SER A 413 12.88 -18.24 6.20
N ASP A 414 13.78 -18.94 5.49
CA ASP A 414 13.55 -19.38 4.11
C ASP A 414 12.28 -20.21 3.94
N ALA A 415 11.98 -21.07 4.92
CA ALA A 415 10.79 -21.90 4.92
C ALA A 415 9.52 -21.06 5.04
N GLU A 416 9.54 -20.01 5.86
CA GLU A 416 8.39 -19.11 6.04
C GLU A 416 8.18 -18.21 4.81
N ILE A 417 9.25 -17.67 4.22
CA ILE A 417 9.18 -16.90 2.97
C ILE A 417 8.53 -17.77 1.88
N LYS A 418 9.00 -19.01 1.75
CA LYS A 418 8.47 -19.99 0.79
C LYS A 418 6.99 -20.30 1.04
N GLU A 419 6.59 -20.49 2.29
CA GLU A 419 5.19 -20.71 2.68
C GLU A 419 4.30 -19.51 2.32
N CYS A 420 4.76 -18.29 2.59
CA CYS A 420 4.02 -17.07 2.25
C CYS A 420 3.79 -16.96 0.73
N ILE A 421 4.83 -17.18 -0.08
CA ILE A 421 4.71 -17.14 -1.55
C ILE A 421 3.77 -18.24 -2.05
N LYS A 422 3.82 -19.45 -1.47
CA LYS A 422 2.89 -20.54 -1.80
C LYS A 422 1.43 -20.19 -1.48
N MET A 423 1.18 -19.62 -0.30
CA MET A 423 -0.17 -19.19 0.06
C MET A 423 -0.68 -18.16 -0.94
N LEU A 424 0.09 -17.10 -1.23
CA LEU A 424 -0.29 -16.06 -2.18
C LEU A 424 -0.52 -16.60 -3.59
N LYS A 425 0.33 -17.54 -4.04
CA LYS A 425 0.14 -18.24 -5.33
C LYS A 425 -1.16 -19.06 -5.34
N ASN A 426 -1.55 -19.66 -4.23
CA ASN A 426 -2.73 -20.53 -4.18
C ASN A 426 -4.03 -19.78 -3.84
N THR A 427 -3.98 -18.48 -3.51
CA THR A 427 -5.16 -17.72 -3.06
C THR A 427 -5.52 -16.52 -3.94
N HIS A 428 -4.97 -16.42 -5.15
CA HIS A 428 -5.34 -15.37 -6.12
C HIS A 428 -6.69 -15.61 -6.83
N GLY A 429 -7.54 -16.55 -6.37
CA GLY A 429 -8.88 -16.81 -6.91
C GLY A 429 -8.95 -17.12 -8.41
N GLY A 430 -7.86 -17.58 -9.04
CA GLY A 430 -7.80 -17.79 -10.50
C GLY A 430 -7.64 -16.51 -11.35
N THR A 431 -7.58 -15.32 -10.74
CA THR A 431 -7.57 -14.03 -11.46
C THR A 431 -6.21 -13.62 -12.00
N GLY A 432 -5.13 -14.05 -11.33
CA GLY A 432 -3.77 -13.64 -11.66
C GLY A 432 -3.32 -12.33 -11.01
N PHE A 433 -4.09 -11.85 -10.03
CA PHE A 433 -3.82 -10.63 -9.26
C PHE A 433 -4.02 -10.86 -7.76
N MET A 434 -3.46 -9.97 -6.95
CA MET A 434 -3.75 -9.89 -5.53
C MET A 434 -5.04 -9.10 -5.31
N HIS A 435 -5.80 -9.53 -4.31
CA HIS A 435 -7.07 -8.95 -3.90
C HIS A 435 -6.91 -8.15 -2.60
N GLU A 436 -7.96 -7.45 -2.18
CA GLU A 436 -8.00 -6.85 -0.84
C GLU A 436 -8.12 -7.93 0.23
N THR A 437 -9.14 -8.78 0.11
CA THR A 437 -9.32 -9.96 0.95
C THR A 437 -9.68 -11.19 0.14
N PHE A 438 -9.51 -12.36 0.75
CA PHE A 438 -10.14 -13.60 0.32
C PHE A 438 -10.62 -14.41 1.54
N HIS A 439 -11.69 -15.19 1.40
CA HIS A 439 -12.20 -16.02 2.48
C HIS A 439 -11.21 -17.15 2.81
N LYS A 440 -10.94 -17.37 4.10
CA LYS A 440 -9.92 -18.33 4.60
C LYS A 440 -10.07 -19.78 4.09
N ASP A 441 -11.28 -20.15 3.67
CA ASP A 441 -11.63 -21.49 3.16
C ASP A 441 -11.88 -21.54 1.65
N ASP A 442 -12.15 -20.40 1.01
CA ASP A 442 -12.46 -20.32 -0.41
C ASP A 442 -11.89 -19.04 -1.02
N PRO A 443 -10.72 -19.11 -1.68
CA PRO A 443 -10.09 -17.92 -2.25
C PRO A 443 -10.82 -17.31 -3.46
N THR A 444 -11.88 -17.95 -3.95
CA THR A 444 -12.72 -17.39 -5.02
C THR A 444 -13.77 -16.42 -4.48
N ASP A 445 -14.03 -16.43 -3.17
CA ASP A 445 -14.77 -15.41 -2.43
C ASP A 445 -13.78 -14.33 -1.96
N PHE A 446 -13.62 -13.28 -2.77
CA PHE A 446 -12.66 -12.22 -2.55
C PHE A 446 -13.26 -10.82 -2.75
N THR A 447 -12.63 -9.80 -2.19
CA THR A 447 -12.98 -8.39 -2.40
C THR A 447 -11.93 -7.67 -3.23
N ARG A 448 -12.35 -6.63 -3.98
CA ARG A 448 -11.51 -5.80 -4.86
C ARG A 448 -10.64 -6.59 -5.83
N SER A 449 -11.20 -6.85 -7.02
CA SER A 449 -10.46 -7.49 -8.12
C SER A 449 -9.29 -6.65 -8.67
N TRP A 450 -9.28 -5.33 -8.37
CA TRP A 450 -8.25 -4.40 -8.83
C TRP A 450 -7.74 -3.55 -7.67
N PHE A 451 -6.71 -4.07 -7.00
CA PHE A 451 -6.01 -3.38 -5.92
C PHE A 451 -4.51 -3.28 -6.23
N ALA A 452 -4.10 -2.13 -6.78
CA ALA A 452 -2.74 -1.97 -7.28
C ALA A 452 -1.68 -2.00 -6.17
N TRP A 453 -1.99 -1.51 -4.96
CA TRP A 453 -1.04 -1.60 -3.84
C TRP A 453 -0.74 -3.06 -3.43
N ALA A 454 -1.76 -3.91 -3.30
CA ALA A 454 -1.57 -5.33 -3.01
C ALA A 454 -0.76 -6.05 -4.10
N ASN A 455 -1.02 -5.72 -5.38
CA ASN A 455 -0.25 -6.21 -6.52
C ASN A 455 1.23 -5.79 -6.43
N THR A 456 1.48 -4.51 -6.14
CA THR A 456 2.82 -3.94 -6.01
C THR A 456 3.60 -4.61 -4.88
N LEU A 457 3.01 -4.79 -3.70
CA LEU A 457 3.67 -5.45 -2.57
C LEU A 457 4.03 -6.90 -2.87
N PHE A 458 3.13 -7.65 -3.54
CA PHE A 458 3.44 -9.02 -3.94
C PHE A 458 4.57 -9.06 -4.97
N GLY A 459 4.55 -8.15 -5.95
CA GLY A 459 5.64 -7.99 -6.89
C GLY A 459 6.97 -7.64 -6.20
N GLU A 460 6.95 -6.76 -5.19
CA GLU A 460 8.10 -6.43 -4.35
C GLU A 460 8.66 -7.68 -3.65
N LEU A 461 7.80 -8.48 -3.00
CA LEU A 461 8.20 -9.72 -2.34
C LEU A 461 8.87 -10.70 -3.31
N LEU A 462 8.25 -10.94 -4.47
CA LEU A 462 8.81 -11.84 -5.48
C LEU A 462 10.14 -11.32 -6.02
N TRP A 463 10.24 -10.02 -6.30
CA TRP A 463 11.46 -9.42 -6.81
C TRP A 463 12.60 -9.45 -5.79
N LYS A 464 12.32 -9.09 -4.53
CA LYS A 464 13.29 -9.18 -3.42
C LYS A 464 13.77 -10.63 -3.25
N THR A 465 12.84 -11.58 -3.19
CA THR A 465 13.19 -13.02 -3.10
C THR A 465 14.04 -13.46 -4.30
N TYR A 466 13.74 -12.99 -5.51
CA TYR A 466 14.56 -13.28 -6.69
C TYR A 466 15.98 -12.68 -6.60
N GLN A 467 16.13 -11.46 -6.07
CA GLN A 467 17.45 -10.84 -5.91
C GLN A 467 18.29 -11.51 -4.82
N GLU A 468 17.67 -11.89 -3.71
CA GLU A 468 18.40 -12.31 -2.51
C GLU A 468 18.48 -13.84 -2.34
N LYS A 469 17.43 -14.57 -2.75
CA LYS A 469 17.25 -16.00 -2.51
C LYS A 469 16.56 -16.71 -3.69
N PRO A 470 17.08 -16.61 -4.93
CA PRO A 470 16.41 -17.08 -6.14
C PRO A 470 16.10 -18.59 -6.15
N GLU A 471 16.87 -19.40 -5.42
CA GLU A 471 16.64 -20.83 -5.24
C GLU A 471 15.31 -21.14 -4.55
N LEU A 472 14.80 -20.25 -3.69
CA LEU A 472 13.52 -20.45 -3.02
C LEU A 472 12.37 -20.50 -4.04
N LEU A 473 12.36 -19.58 -5.01
CA LEU A 473 11.34 -19.50 -6.06
C LEU A 473 11.32 -20.74 -6.95
N ASN A 474 12.49 -21.33 -7.21
CA ASN A 474 12.62 -22.52 -8.05
C ASN A 474 12.32 -23.84 -7.30
N SER A 475 12.07 -23.76 -5.99
CA SER A 475 11.75 -24.90 -5.15
C SER A 475 10.28 -24.97 -4.73
N ILE A 476 9.47 -23.98 -5.13
CA ILE A 476 8.06 -23.81 -4.74
C ILE A 476 7.18 -24.90 -5.35
#